data_AF-A0AAD5TVI3-F1
#
_entry.id   AF-A0AAD5TVI3-F1
#
_cell.length_a   1.000
_cell.length_b   1.000
_cell.length_c   1.000
_cell.angle_alpha   90.00
_cell.angle_beta   90.00
_cell.angle_gamma   90.00
#
_symmetry.space_group_name_H-M   'P 1'
#
loop_
_entity.id
_entity.type
_entity.pdbx_description
1 polymer ?
#
loop_
_entity_poly.entity_id
_entity_poly.type
_entity_poly.pdbx_seq_one_letter_code
_entity_poly.pdbx_strand_id
1 'polypeptide(L)'
;FWKARHLAKHSDIVYATEQELASAGPGNERLLSLDVYSHEAYPQNCPVIIYVHGNQWVAGDKKNIPPFLQYLVLKKWVVVSINHRLAPQFHFPQHVIDVKRSIRWVRKHISKFGGDPSYICISGSNSGGHLAALTALTANDPYYQPGFTDVDTTVKACIAISSCLDLTNYKSVWSRGFETWFAQTVLGKHTIKGEEEFLSMTSPLSLLKQKLQIRRKSSFNPNLTLVANATNDTSKPHEVTGEDDLVPFLIAQ
;
A
#
# COMPACT_ATOMS: atom_id res chain seq x y z
N PHE A 1 -13.51 7.32 25.17
CA PHE A 1 -12.49 6.97 24.17
C PHE A 1 -11.10 7.27 24.73
N TRP A 2 -10.20 6.29 24.74
CA TRP A 2 -8.84 6.41 25.24
C TRP A 2 -7.97 7.23 24.27
N LYS A 3 -7.10 8.12 24.77
CA LYS A 3 -6.14 8.89 23.97
C LYS A 3 -4.74 8.64 24.51
N ALA A 4 -3.85 8.16 23.64
CA ALA A 4 -2.44 8.01 23.94
C ALA A 4 -1.84 9.36 24.42
N ARG A 5 -1.15 9.36 25.55
CA ARG A 5 -0.31 10.49 25.97
C ARG A 5 0.99 10.46 25.15
N HIS A 6 1.60 11.63 24.90
CA HIS A 6 2.89 11.79 24.19
C HIS A 6 2.93 11.32 22.72
N LEU A 7 1.75 11.22 22.10
CA LEU A 7 1.65 10.97 20.67
C LEU A 7 1.87 12.29 19.91
N ALA A 8 2.96 12.38 19.17
CA ALA A 8 3.22 13.47 18.25
C ALA A 8 2.55 13.18 16.91
N LYS A 9 1.91 14.20 16.34
CA LYS A 9 1.34 14.15 15.00
C LYS A 9 1.88 15.32 14.18
N HIS A 10 2.63 15.02 13.12
CA HIS A 10 3.03 15.99 12.12
C HIS A 10 2.11 15.84 10.92
N SER A 11 1.33 16.88 10.62
CA SER A 11 0.25 16.79 9.62
C SER A 11 0.59 17.51 8.33
N ASP A 12 -0.06 17.07 7.25
CA ASP A 12 -0.12 17.77 5.95
C ASP A 12 1.27 18.01 5.34
N ILE A 13 2.18 17.06 5.54
CA ILE A 13 3.51 17.10 4.95
C ILE A 13 3.42 16.70 3.49
N VAL A 14 3.78 17.61 2.58
CA VAL A 14 3.80 17.34 1.14
C VAL A 14 5.00 16.45 0.80
N TYR A 15 4.74 15.32 0.14
CA TYR A 15 5.79 14.35 -0.24
C TYR A 15 6.21 14.44 -1.72
N ALA A 16 5.45 15.19 -2.51
CA ALA A 16 5.73 15.43 -3.92
C ALA A 16 6.74 16.57 -4.12
N THR A 17 7.51 16.47 -5.20
CA THR A 17 8.36 17.57 -5.69
C THR A 17 7.52 18.67 -6.32
N GLU A 18 8.09 19.86 -6.51
CA GLU A 18 7.43 20.98 -7.19
C GLU A 18 6.91 20.60 -8.58
N GLN A 19 7.69 19.84 -9.35
CA GLN A 19 7.29 19.37 -10.69
C GLN A 19 6.09 18.42 -10.63
N GLU A 20 6.04 17.53 -9.64
CA GLU A 20 4.94 16.58 -9.46
C GLU A 20 3.67 17.28 -8.97
N LEU A 21 3.79 18.31 -8.14
CA LEU A 21 2.68 19.18 -7.73
C LEU A 21 2.15 19.97 -8.93
N ALA A 22 3.03 20.58 -9.72
CA ALA A 22 2.66 21.28 -10.94
C ALA A 22 1.93 20.35 -11.92
N SER A 23 2.38 19.09 -12.04
CA SER A 23 1.73 18.07 -12.88
C SER A 23 0.37 17.62 -12.34
N ALA A 24 0.16 17.66 -11.02
CA ALA A 24 -1.14 17.38 -10.42
C ALA A 24 -2.13 18.54 -10.63
N GLY A 25 -1.63 19.76 -10.84
CA GLY A 25 -2.45 20.96 -11.01
C GLY A 25 -2.82 21.61 -9.67
N PRO A 26 -3.28 22.87 -9.70
CA PRO A 26 -3.50 23.69 -8.51
C PRO A 26 -4.55 23.09 -7.56
N GLY A 27 -4.31 23.16 -6.25
CA GLY A 27 -5.24 22.70 -5.21
C GLY A 27 -5.16 21.21 -4.89
N ASN A 28 -4.26 20.46 -5.54
CA ASN A 28 -4.08 19.02 -5.33
C ASN A 28 -2.95 18.67 -4.35
N GLU A 29 -2.33 19.66 -3.69
CA GLU A 29 -1.22 19.48 -2.74
C GLU A 29 -1.64 18.55 -1.60
N ARG A 30 -2.89 18.67 -1.15
CA ARG A 30 -3.46 17.80 -0.10
C ARG A 30 -3.49 16.34 -0.52
N LEU A 31 -3.73 16.02 -1.80
CA LEU A 31 -3.74 14.65 -2.30
C LEU A 31 -2.33 14.03 -2.32
N LEU A 32 -1.30 14.89 -2.32
CA LEU A 32 0.12 14.52 -2.33
C LEU A 32 0.78 14.82 -0.97
N SER A 33 0.04 14.60 0.11
CA SER A 33 0.48 14.84 1.48
C SER A 33 0.34 13.61 2.38
N LEU A 34 1.07 13.62 3.50
CA LEU A 34 1.06 12.56 4.51
C LEU A 34 1.04 13.15 5.93
N ASP A 35 0.64 12.31 6.88
CA ASP A 35 0.72 12.56 8.32
C ASP A 35 1.68 11.54 8.95
N VAL A 36 2.60 12.01 9.79
CA VAL A 36 3.49 11.16 10.58
C VAL A 36 3.02 11.14 12.02
N TYR A 37 2.82 9.94 12.56
CA TYR A 37 2.47 9.68 13.94
C TYR A 37 3.64 8.96 14.61
N SER A 38 4.17 9.55 15.66
CA SER A 38 5.29 9.02 16.44
C SER A 38 5.06 9.28 17.93
N HIS A 39 5.97 8.79 18.76
CA HIS A 39 5.94 9.02 20.20
C HIS A 39 7.23 9.71 20.64
N GLU A 40 7.11 10.87 21.27
CA GLU A 40 8.26 11.76 21.54
C GLU A 40 9.31 11.13 22.47
N ALA A 41 8.88 10.25 23.37
CA ALA A 41 9.77 9.57 24.32
C ALA A 41 10.43 8.29 23.77
N TYR A 42 10.18 7.91 22.51
CA TYR A 42 10.71 6.67 21.95
C TYR A 42 12.07 6.86 21.26
N PRO A 43 12.89 5.80 21.20
CA PRO A 43 14.21 5.87 20.59
C PRO A 43 14.14 6.22 19.10
N GLN A 44 15.26 6.68 18.57
CA GLN A 44 15.45 6.82 17.12
C GLN A 44 15.50 5.43 16.45
N ASN A 45 15.32 5.41 15.13
CA ASN A 45 15.33 4.19 14.30
C ASN A 45 14.23 3.18 14.65
N CYS A 46 13.03 3.65 14.97
CA CYS A 46 11.84 2.82 15.10
C CYS A 46 11.38 2.27 13.73
N PRO A 47 10.89 1.03 13.64
CA PRO A 47 10.32 0.52 12.39
C PRO A 47 9.13 1.38 11.92
N VAL A 48 9.03 1.55 10.61
CA VAL A 48 8.04 2.43 9.98
C VAL A 48 6.95 1.59 9.33
N ILE A 49 5.69 1.98 9.48
CA ILE A 49 4.58 1.44 8.69
C ILE A 49 3.87 2.55 7.94
N ILE A 50 3.85 2.44 6.61
CA ILE A 50 3.07 3.31 5.73
C ILE A 50 1.65 2.74 5.63
N TYR A 51 0.63 3.56 5.83
CA TYR A 51 -0.76 3.20 5.67
C TYR A 51 -1.39 3.93 4.49
N VAL A 52 -2.00 3.15 3.59
CA VAL A 52 -2.74 3.61 2.42
C VAL A 52 -4.23 3.43 2.68
N HIS A 53 -4.97 4.53 2.71
CA HIS A 53 -6.42 4.46 2.94
C HIS A 53 -7.17 3.81 1.76
N GLY A 54 -8.29 3.17 2.06
CA GLY A 54 -9.22 2.63 1.06
C GLY A 54 -10.22 3.64 0.53
N ASN A 55 -11.39 3.12 0.11
CA ASN A 55 -12.54 3.76 -0.55
C ASN A 55 -12.49 3.76 -2.08
N GLN A 56 -12.27 2.57 -2.66
CA GLN A 56 -12.49 2.27 -4.08
C GLN A 56 -11.69 3.19 -5.02
N TRP A 57 -10.48 3.62 -4.64
CA TRP A 57 -9.61 4.53 -5.41
C TRP A 57 -10.18 5.93 -5.69
N VAL A 58 -11.40 6.22 -5.27
CA VAL A 58 -12.13 7.46 -5.60
C VAL A 58 -12.31 8.40 -4.41
N ALA A 59 -12.10 7.92 -3.20
CA ALA A 59 -12.32 8.67 -1.98
C ALA A 59 -11.32 8.29 -0.87
N GLY A 60 -11.46 8.96 0.27
CA GLY A 60 -10.70 8.70 1.48
C GLY A 60 -9.77 9.85 1.86
N ASP A 61 -9.12 9.69 3.01
CA ASP A 61 -8.18 10.68 3.53
C ASP A 61 -7.26 10.02 4.56
N LYS A 62 -6.01 10.47 4.62
CA LYS A 62 -4.98 10.06 5.58
C LYS A 62 -5.38 10.24 7.05
N LYS A 63 -6.37 11.08 7.36
CA LYS A 63 -6.93 11.23 8.72
C LYS A 63 -7.67 9.96 9.18
N ASN A 64 -8.13 9.12 8.26
CA ASN A 64 -8.90 7.90 8.55
C ASN A 64 -7.98 6.71 8.86
N ILE A 65 -7.18 6.81 9.92
CA ILE A 65 -6.32 5.72 10.37
C ILE A 65 -7.10 4.71 11.24
N PRO A 66 -6.97 3.40 10.98
CA PRO A 66 -7.49 2.37 11.87
C PRO A 66 -6.92 2.47 13.30
N PRO A 67 -7.71 2.15 14.34
CA PRO A 67 -7.24 2.19 15.73
C PRO A 67 -5.98 1.34 16.01
N PHE A 68 -5.81 0.22 15.31
CA PHE A 68 -4.63 -0.64 15.51
C PHE A 68 -3.31 0.07 15.13
N LEU A 69 -3.33 1.00 14.17
CA LEU A 69 -2.13 1.77 13.82
C LEU A 69 -1.75 2.74 14.94
N GLN A 70 -2.74 3.36 15.60
CA GLN A 70 -2.47 4.17 16.80
C GLN A 70 -1.85 3.33 17.92
N TYR A 71 -2.29 2.07 18.04
CA TYR A 71 -1.68 1.12 18.97
C TYR A 71 -0.24 0.77 18.57
N LEU A 72 0.09 0.64 17.29
CA LEU A 72 1.47 0.42 16.84
C LEU A 72 2.39 1.56 17.24
N VAL A 73 1.91 2.82 17.24
CA VAL A 73 2.71 3.94 17.75
C VAL A 73 3.18 3.66 19.18
N LEU A 74 2.32 3.15 20.06
CA LEU A 74 2.65 2.74 21.44
C LEU A 74 3.58 1.53 21.55
N LYS A 75 3.75 0.80 20.46
CA LYS A 75 4.64 -0.36 20.34
C LYS A 75 5.95 0.00 19.67
N LYS A 76 6.34 1.28 19.73
CA LYS A 76 7.59 1.81 19.18
C LYS A 76 7.67 1.71 17.65
N TRP A 77 6.55 1.93 16.97
CA TRP A 77 6.51 2.13 15.52
C TRP A 77 6.29 3.60 15.18
N VAL A 78 6.79 4.01 14.02
CA VAL A 78 6.37 5.26 13.37
C VAL A 78 5.32 4.90 12.33
N VAL A 79 4.16 5.56 12.39
CA VAL A 79 3.09 5.36 11.41
C VAL A 79 3.07 6.55 10.46
N VAL A 80 3.06 6.27 9.16
CA VAL A 80 2.95 7.27 8.10
C VAL A 80 1.65 7.03 7.35
N SER A 81 0.65 7.88 7.54
CA SER A 81 -0.62 7.78 6.82
C SER A 81 -0.61 8.71 5.62
N ILE A 82 -0.86 8.20 4.42
CA ILE A 82 -0.67 8.95 3.18
C ILE A 82 -2.01 9.23 2.49
N ASN A 83 -2.12 10.40 1.87
CA ASN A 83 -3.04 10.60 0.76
C ASN A 83 -2.37 10.16 -0.55
N HIS A 84 -3.21 9.82 -1.52
CA HIS A 84 -2.83 9.62 -2.91
C HIS A 84 -3.88 10.31 -3.79
N ARG A 85 -3.53 10.62 -5.03
CA ARG A 85 -4.51 11.16 -5.99
C ARG A 85 -5.65 10.17 -6.21
N LEU A 86 -6.84 10.68 -6.51
CA LEU A 86 -8.09 9.91 -6.54
C LEU A 86 -8.77 9.99 -7.91
N ALA A 87 -9.44 8.90 -8.28
CA ALA A 87 -10.26 8.83 -9.47
C ALA A 87 -11.62 9.52 -9.24
N PRO A 88 -12.30 10.01 -10.30
CA PRO A 88 -11.91 9.97 -11.71
C PRO A 88 -10.98 11.12 -12.14
N GLN A 89 -10.63 12.04 -11.22
CA GLN A 89 -9.73 13.16 -11.57
C GLN A 89 -8.35 12.66 -11.98
N PHE A 90 -7.86 11.61 -11.31
CA PHE A 90 -6.61 10.95 -11.61
C PHE A 90 -6.83 9.45 -11.74
N HIS A 91 -6.63 8.93 -12.95
CA HIS A 91 -6.80 7.51 -13.24
C HIS A 91 -5.55 6.70 -12.85
N PHE A 92 -5.72 5.38 -12.76
CA PHE A 92 -4.61 4.45 -12.67
C PHE A 92 -3.59 4.69 -13.82
N PRO A 93 -2.26 4.67 -13.59
CA PRO A 93 -1.53 4.22 -12.41
C PRO A 93 -1.18 5.32 -11.38
N GLN A 94 -1.78 6.51 -11.43
CA GLN A 94 -1.35 7.63 -10.59
C GLN A 94 -1.40 7.31 -9.08
N HIS A 95 -2.38 6.52 -8.64
CA HIS A 95 -2.52 6.07 -7.26
C HIS A 95 -1.27 5.33 -6.74
N VAL A 96 -0.79 4.32 -7.46
CA VAL A 96 0.35 3.49 -7.03
C VAL A 96 1.68 4.23 -7.18
N ILE A 97 1.78 5.12 -8.17
CA ILE A 97 2.92 6.05 -8.30
C ILE A 97 3.02 6.93 -7.05
N ASP A 98 1.90 7.46 -6.56
CA ASP A 98 1.86 8.31 -5.37
C ASP A 98 2.24 7.54 -4.10
N VAL A 99 1.81 6.28 -3.97
CA VAL A 99 2.26 5.40 -2.88
C VAL A 99 3.78 5.24 -2.92
N LYS A 100 4.38 5.00 -4.09
CA LYS A 100 5.84 4.88 -4.25
C LYS A 100 6.58 6.19 -4.00
N ARG A 101 6.02 7.35 -4.39
CA ARG A 101 6.55 8.67 -4.04
C ARG A 101 6.55 8.92 -2.53
N SER A 102 5.54 8.42 -1.82
CA SER A 102 5.54 8.47 -0.36
C SER A 102 6.69 7.64 0.24
N ILE A 103 7.00 6.46 -0.32
CA ILE A 103 8.16 5.65 0.10
C ILE A 103 9.45 6.44 -0.13
N ARG A 104 9.61 7.07 -1.30
CA ARG A 104 10.77 7.96 -1.58
C ARG A 104 10.92 9.04 -0.51
N TRP A 105 9.83 9.67 -0.11
CA TRP A 105 9.85 10.66 0.96
C TRP A 105 10.23 10.05 2.30
N VAL A 106 9.64 8.90 2.67
CA VAL A 106 9.94 8.19 3.92
C VAL A 106 11.42 7.83 3.99
N ARG A 107 11.99 7.23 2.93
CA ARG A 107 13.42 6.88 2.83
C ARG A 107 14.33 8.08 3.11
N LYS A 108 13.95 9.28 2.64
CA LYS A 108 14.76 10.49 2.75
C LYS A 108 14.57 11.25 4.06
N HIS A 109 13.39 11.17 4.68
CA HIS A 109 13.00 12.13 5.73
C HIS A 109 12.57 11.50 7.06
N ILE A 110 12.25 10.21 7.11
CA ILE A 110 11.57 9.63 8.28
C ILE A 110 12.43 9.59 9.54
N SER A 111 13.76 9.58 9.42
CA SER A 111 14.68 9.65 10.56
C SER A 111 14.46 10.90 11.41
N LYS A 112 14.01 12.02 10.81
CA LYS A 112 13.68 13.25 11.57
C LYS A 112 12.49 13.07 12.51
N PHE A 113 11.70 12.03 12.30
CA PHE A 113 10.51 11.69 13.08
C PHE A 113 10.70 10.43 13.94
N GLY A 114 11.95 9.96 14.08
CA GLY A 114 12.30 8.77 14.87
C GLY A 114 12.25 7.45 14.09
N GLY A 115 11.92 7.45 12.80
CA GLY A 115 11.80 6.23 12.01
C GLY A 115 13.10 5.73 11.40
N ASP A 116 13.23 4.41 11.24
CA ASP A 116 14.29 3.76 10.49
C ASP A 116 13.94 3.73 8.99
N PRO A 117 14.66 4.47 8.13
CA PRO A 117 14.39 4.47 6.70
C PRO A 117 14.74 3.14 6.03
N SER A 118 15.46 2.22 6.69
CA SER A 118 15.78 0.89 6.16
C SER A 118 14.72 -0.17 6.46
N TYR A 119 13.85 0.08 7.45
CA TYR A 119 12.81 -0.84 7.91
C TYR A 119 11.41 -0.25 7.70
N ILE A 120 10.92 -0.37 6.46
CA ILE A 120 9.61 0.17 6.05
C ILE A 120 8.65 -0.99 5.73
N CYS A 121 7.56 -1.10 6.47
CA CYS A 121 6.41 -1.93 6.15
C CYS A 121 5.31 -1.08 5.49
N ILE A 122 4.41 -1.73 4.76
CA ILE A 122 3.24 -1.07 4.17
C ILE A 122 1.94 -1.81 4.53
N SER A 123 0.86 -1.06 4.69
CA SER A 123 -0.47 -1.60 4.93
C SER A 123 -1.52 -0.76 4.21
N GLY A 124 -2.67 -1.34 3.94
CA GLY A 124 -3.84 -0.59 3.50
C GLY A 124 -5.12 -1.38 3.63
N SER A 125 -6.25 -0.68 3.51
CA SER A 125 -7.58 -1.29 3.54
C SER A 125 -8.28 -1.17 2.18
N ASN A 126 -9.06 -2.18 1.77
CA ASN A 126 -9.83 -2.16 0.52
C ASN A 126 -8.95 -1.81 -0.70
N SER A 127 -9.23 -0.71 -1.42
CA SER A 127 -8.41 -0.21 -2.52
C SER A 127 -7.01 0.21 -2.07
N GLY A 128 -6.86 0.70 -0.85
CA GLY A 128 -5.55 1.04 -0.29
C GLY A 128 -4.70 -0.20 -0.04
N GLY A 129 -5.32 -1.31 0.35
CA GLY A 129 -4.59 -2.58 0.51
C GLY A 129 -4.27 -3.24 -0.83
N HIS A 130 -5.10 -3.04 -1.87
CA HIS A 130 -4.71 -3.31 -3.26
C HIS A 130 -3.45 -2.55 -3.65
N LEU A 131 -3.42 -1.23 -3.44
CA LEU A 131 -2.28 -0.38 -3.77
C LEU A 131 -1.02 -0.74 -2.95
N ALA A 132 -1.19 -1.05 -1.66
CA ALA A 132 -0.09 -1.51 -0.80
C ALA A 132 0.52 -2.82 -1.31
N ALA A 133 -0.34 -3.79 -1.64
CA ALA A 133 0.09 -5.08 -2.17
C ALA A 133 0.77 -4.95 -3.54
N LEU A 134 0.18 -4.15 -4.44
CA LEU A 134 0.76 -3.88 -5.75
C LEU A 134 2.14 -3.24 -5.60
N THR A 135 2.26 -2.21 -4.75
CA THR A 135 3.54 -1.53 -4.47
C THR A 135 4.62 -2.49 -3.99
N ALA A 136 4.28 -3.38 -3.05
CA ALA A 136 5.22 -4.35 -2.50
C ALA A 136 5.67 -5.40 -3.55
N LEU A 137 4.79 -5.80 -4.46
CA LEU A 137 5.08 -6.79 -5.50
C LEU A 137 5.80 -6.20 -6.73
N THR A 138 5.71 -4.89 -6.92
CA THR A 138 6.33 -4.15 -8.04
C THR A 138 7.43 -3.23 -7.55
N ALA A 139 8.14 -3.59 -6.48
CA ALA A 139 9.28 -2.85 -5.98
C ALA A 139 10.28 -2.54 -7.12
N ASN A 140 10.70 -1.29 -7.22
CA ASN A 140 11.64 -0.78 -8.23
C ASN A 140 11.19 -0.93 -9.70
N ASP A 141 9.90 -1.22 -9.95
CA ASP A 141 9.34 -1.25 -11.30
C ASP A 141 9.31 0.18 -11.90
N PRO A 142 10.00 0.43 -13.03
CA PRO A 142 10.09 1.75 -13.65
C PRO A 142 8.73 2.27 -14.15
N TYR A 143 7.77 1.39 -14.49
CA TYR A 143 6.44 1.80 -14.93
C TYR A 143 5.70 2.58 -13.83
N TYR A 144 5.97 2.25 -12.56
CA TYR A 144 5.39 2.94 -11.41
C TYR A 144 6.34 3.94 -10.74
N GLN A 145 7.51 4.23 -11.35
CA GLN A 145 8.50 5.19 -10.84
C GLN A 145 8.95 6.25 -11.86
N PRO A 146 8.02 6.89 -12.60
CA PRO A 146 8.40 7.89 -13.60
C PRO A 146 9.12 9.06 -12.95
N GLY A 147 10.37 9.28 -13.33
CA GLY A 147 11.22 10.38 -12.83
C GLY A 147 11.89 10.14 -11.48
N PHE A 148 11.83 8.93 -10.92
CA PHE A 148 12.51 8.57 -9.66
C PHE A 148 12.88 7.08 -9.59
N THR A 149 13.35 6.52 -10.71
CA THR A 149 13.74 5.10 -10.83
C THR A 149 15.01 4.75 -10.04
N ASP A 150 15.79 5.76 -9.64
CA ASP A 150 16.99 5.65 -8.80
C ASP A 150 16.67 5.38 -7.31
N VAL A 151 15.40 5.51 -6.91
CA VAL A 151 14.98 5.33 -5.52
C VAL A 151 14.54 3.90 -5.26
N ASP A 152 15.08 3.30 -4.20
CA ASP A 152 14.63 2.01 -3.68
C ASP A 152 13.25 2.11 -3.02
N THR A 153 12.27 1.44 -3.62
CA THR A 153 10.89 1.33 -3.12
C THR A 153 10.55 -0.03 -2.54
N THR A 154 11.56 -0.88 -2.24
CA THR A 154 11.33 -2.12 -1.50
C THR A 154 10.76 -1.85 -0.11
N VAL A 155 9.97 -2.79 0.40
CA VAL A 155 9.38 -2.78 1.74
C VAL A 155 9.62 -4.12 2.43
N LYS A 156 9.63 -4.14 3.76
CA LYS A 156 9.92 -5.31 4.60
C LYS A 156 8.71 -6.17 4.90
N ALA A 157 7.49 -5.62 4.87
CA ALA A 157 6.27 -6.39 5.00
C ALA A 157 5.10 -5.67 4.33
N CYS A 158 4.06 -6.41 3.92
CA CYS A 158 2.80 -5.88 3.41
C CYS A 158 1.60 -6.48 4.17
N ILE A 159 0.70 -5.63 4.67
CA ILE A 159 -0.55 -6.04 5.34
C ILE A 159 -1.74 -5.48 4.56
N ALA A 160 -2.43 -6.36 3.82
CA ALA A 160 -3.63 -6.00 3.06
C ALA A 160 -4.89 -6.39 3.84
N ILE A 161 -5.74 -5.42 4.15
CA ILE A 161 -6.93 -5.58 5.00
C ILE A 161 -8.20 -5.48 4.15
N SER A 162 -9.02 -6.52 4.14
CA SER A 162 -10.30 -6.61 3.41
C SER A 162 -10.19 -6.06 1.97
N SER A 163 -9.14 -6.48 1.26
CA SER A 163 -8.67 -5.83 0.03
C SER A 163 -9.05 -6.59 -1.24
N CYS A 164 -9.29 -5.85 -2.33
CA CYS A 164 -9.45 -6.42 -3.66
C CYS A 164 -8.07 -6.74 -4.25
N LEU A 165 -7.63 -8.00 -4.17
CA LEU A 165 -6.31 -8.43 -4.65
C LEU A 165 -6.35 -9.09 -6.04
N ASP A 166 -7.53 -9.17 -6.64
CA ASP A 166 -7.77 -9.76 -7.95
C ASP A 166 -8.75 -8.92 -8.75
N LEU A 167 -8.23 -8.26 -9.78
CA LEU A 167 -8.98 -7.45 -10.74
C LEU A 167 -9.29 -8.22 -12.03
N THR A 168 -8.88 -9.48 -12.15
CA THR A 168 -9.16 -10.29 -13.36
C THR A 168 -10.59 -10.82 -13.40
N ASN A 169 -11.30 -10.78 -12.27
CA ASN A 169 -12.63 -11.35 -12.09
C ASN A 169 -12.72 -12.85 -12.50
N TYR A 170 -11.64 -13.63 -12.38
CA TYR A 170 -11.63 -15.02 -12.85
C TYR A 170 -12.66 -15.93 -12.13
N LYS A 171 -13.13 -15.52 -10.94
CA LYS A 171 -14.19 -16.20 -10.19
C LYS A 171 -15.59 -15.66 -10.46
N SER A 172 -15.75 -14.68 -11.36
CA SER A 172 -17.04 -14.06 -11.69
C SER A 172 -17.78 -13.51 -10.48
N VAL A 173 -17.06 -12.85 -9.56
CA VAL A 173 -17.60 -12.34 -8.28
C VAL A 173 -17.92 -10.85 -8.31
N TRP A 174 -17.58 -10.15 -9.39
CA TRP A 174 -17.92 -8.74 -9.52
C TRP A 174 -19.43 -8.51 -9.52
N SER A 175 -19.86 -7.49 -8.81
CA SER A 175 -21.26 -7.05 -8.83
C SER A 175 -21.63 -6.47 -10.19
N ARG A 176 -22.91 -6.55 -10.54
CA ARG A 176 -23.44 -5.97 -11.77
C ARG A 176 -23.07 -4.48 -11.87
N GLY A 177 -22.44 -4.09 -12.97
CA GLY A 177 -22.04 -2.70 -13.23
C GLY A 177 -20.67 -2.31 -12.66
N PHE A 178 -20.03 -3.14 -11.81
CA PHE A 178 -18.69 -2.86 -11.31
C PHE A 178 -17.67 -2.75 -12.45
N GLU A 179 -17.77 -3.61 -13.46
CA GLU A 179 -16.88 -3.60 -14.62
C GLU A 179 -16.86 -2.24 -15.34
N THR A 180 -18.03 -1.78 -15.77
CA THR A 180 -18.18 -0.50 -16.46
C THR A 180 -17.74 0.66 -15.58
N TRP A 181 -18.13 0.63 -14.30
CA TRP A 181 -17.74 1.64 -13.35
C TRP A 181 -16.22 1.69 -13.14
N PHE A 182 -15.57 0.54 -12.97
CA PHE A 182 -14.13 0.43 -12.76
C PHE A 182 -13.35 0.93 -13.98
N ALA A 183 -13.76 0.50 -15.18
CA ALA A 183 -13.18 0.97 -16.43
C ALA A 183 -13.24 2.50 -16.53
N GLN A 184 -14.43 3.07 -16.39
CA GLN A 184 -14.64 4.49 -16.65
C GLN A 184 -14.09 5.38 -15.55
N THR A 185 -14.27 4.97 -14.29
CA THR A 185 -13.95 5.80 -13.14
C THR A 185 -12.50 5.64 -12.72
N VAL A 186 -12.00 4.40 -12.63
CA VAL A 186 -10.66 4.12 -12.09
C VAL A 186 -9.61 4.09 -13.20
N LEU A 187 -9.93 3.51 -14.36
CA LEU A 187 -8.98 3.41 -15.48
C LEU A 187 -9.08 4.54 -16.49
N GLY A 188 -10.18 5.31 -16.50
CA GLY A 188 -10.44 6.33 -17.51
C GLY A 188 -10.69 5.74 -18.89
N LYS A 189 -11.16 4.49 -18.96
CA LYS A 189 -11.42 3.73 -20.18
C LYS A 189 -12.92 3.50 -20.37
N HIS A 190 -13.37 3.40 -21.62
CA HIS A 190 -14.77 3.10 -21.90
C HIS A 190 -15.18 1.69 -21.42
N THR A 191 -14.27 0.72 -21.49
CA THR A 191 -14.47 -0.69 -21.11
C THR A 191 -13.13 -1.31 -20.70
N ILE A 192 -13.17 -2.43 -19.96
CA ILE A 192 -11.99 -3.27 -19.69
C ILE A 192 -11.77 -4.36 -20.75
N LYS A 193 -12.65 -4.49 -21.74
CA LYS A 193 -12.49 -5.51 -22.80
C LYS A 193 -11.19 -5.25 -23.57
N GLY A 194 -10.31 -6.24 -23.66
CA GLY A 194 -8.97 -6.08 -24.25
C GLY A 194 -7.89 -5.62 -23.26
N GLU A 195 -8.23 -5.48 -21.98
CA GLU A 195 -7.30 -5.07 -20.91
C GLU A 195 -6.86 -6.25 -20.04
N GLU A 196 -6.98 -7.49 -20.53
CA GLU A 196 -6.73 -8.70 -19.74
C GLU A 196 -5.29 -8.76 -19.20
N GLU A 197 -4.32 -8.34 -20.02
CA GLU A 197 -2.93 -8.23 -19.60
C GLU A 197 -2.76 -7.18 -18.49
N PHE A 198 -3.36 -6.00 -18.67
CA PHE A 198 -3.32 -4.94 -17.66
C PHE A 198 -3.96 -5.39 -16.34
N LEU A 199 -5.13 -6.03 -16.38
CA LEU A 199 -5.80 -6.54 -15.19
C LEU A 199 -4.96 -7.61 -14.50
N SER A 200 -4.28 -8.47 -15.25
CA SER A 200 -3.35 -9.45 -14.70
C SER A 200 -2.15 -8.79 -14.00
N MET A 201 -1.51 -7.83 -14.67
CA MET A 201 -0.33 -7.11 -14.15
C MET A 201 -0.65 -6.17 -12.99
N THR A 202 -1.91 -5.78 -12.84
CA THR A 202 -2.38 -4.93 -11.73
C THR A 202 -3.13 -5.71 -10.64
N SER A 203 -3.20 -7.04 -10.76
CA SER A 203 -3.78 -7.93 -9.73
C SER A 203 -2.67 -8.49 -8.85
N PRO A 204 -2.55 -8.06 -7.57
CA PRO A 204 -1.55 -8.60 -6.65
C PRO A 204 -1.53 -10.13 -6.56
N LEU A 205 -2.69 -10.79 -6.64
CA LEU A 205 -2.78 -12.25 -6.60
C LEU A 205 -2.12 -12.91 -7.82
N SER A 206 -2.25 -12.32 -9.01
CA SER A 206 -1.62 -12.82 -10.24
C SER A 206 -0.10 -12.66 -10.19
N LEU A 207 0.37 -11.49 -9.76
CA LEU A 207 1.80 -11.21 -9.57
C LEU A 207 2.44 -12.14 -8.53
N LEU A 208 1.76 -12.36 -7.40
CA LEU A 208 2.23 -13.27 -6.36
C LEU A 208 2.36 -14.70 -6.89
N LYS A 209 1.36 -15.20 -7.63
CA LYS A 209 1.42 -16.52 -8.28
C LYS A 209 2.58 -16.62 -9.27
N GLN A 210 2.82 -15.60 -10.09
CA GLN A 210 3.93 -15.56 -11.03
C GLN A 210 5.28 -15.64 -10.32
N LYS A 211 5.50 -14.82 -9.29
CA LYS A 211 6.73 -14.84 -8.48
C LYS A 211 6.94 -16.20 -7.78
N LEU A 212 5.87 -16.80 -7.24
CA LEU A 212 5.93 -18.13 -6.62
C LEU A 212 6.22 -19.24 -7.63
N GLN A 213 5.71 -19.14 -8.86
CA GLN A 213 6.02 -20.12 -9.92
C GLN A 213 7.46 -20.01 -10.41
N ILE A 214 7.97 -18.79 -10.60
CA ILE A 214 9.38 -18.54 -10.88
C ILE A 214 10.23 -19.17 -9.76
N ARG A 215 9.84 -18.98 -8.49
CA ARG A 215 10.51 -19.58 -7.34
C ARG A 215 10.42 -21.11 -7.30
N ARG A 216 9.25 -21.73 -7.56
CA ARG A 216 9.15 -23.20 -7.66
C ARG A 216 10.05 -23.79 -8.74
N LYS A 217 10.24 -23.07 -9.85
CA LYS A 217 11.20 -23.46 -10.89
C LYS A 217 12.67 -23.26 -10.45
N SER A 218 12.93 -22.32 -9.54
CA SER A 218 14.29 -22.00 -9.04
C SER A 218 14.66 -22.63 -7.69
N SER A 219 13.72 -23.21 -6.94
CA SER A 219 13.95 -23.84 -5.63
C SER A 219 12.97 -24.99 -5.37
N PHE A 220 13.48 -26.21 -5.19
CA PHE A 220 12.74 -27.37 -4.71
C PHE A 220 12.68 -27.34 -3.17
N ASN A 221 11.57 -26.88 -2.57
CA ASN A 221 11.09 -27.34 -1.26
C ASN A 221 9.63 -26.88 -1.02
N PRO A 222 8.67 -27.75 -0.66
CA PRO A 222 7.25 -27.40 -0.62
C PRO A 222 6.77 -27.19 0.82
N ASN A 223 6.84 -25.97 1.35
CA ASN A 223 6.09 -25.58 2.55
C ASN A 223 5.86 -24.06 2.56
N LEU A 224 4.69 -23.60 2.11
CA LEU A 224 4.21 -22.24 2.37
C LEU A 224 2.68 -22.24 2.47
N THR A 225 2.16 -21.81 3.62
CA THR A 225 0.72 -21.78 3.93
C THR A 225 0.14 -20.41 3.60
N LEU A 226 -0.85 -20.39 2.70
CA LEU A 226 -1.71 -19.23 2.42
C LEU A 226 -2.80 -19.17 3.50
N VAL A 227 -2.85 -18.11 4.30
CA VAL A 227 -3.99 -17.88 5.22
C VAL A 227 -5.03 -17.03 4.51
N ALA A 228 -6.11 -17.68 4.08
CA ALA A 228 -7.37 -17.04 3.74
C ALA A 228 -8.41 -17.53 4.76
N ASN A 229 -8.66 -16.76 5.82
CA ASN A 229 -9.67 -17.14 6.79
C ASN A 229 -11.06 -16.76 6.28
N ALA A 230 -11.74 -17.74 5.68
CA ALA A 230 -13.18 -17.85 5.78
C ALA A 230 -13.49 -18.97 6.78
N THR A 231 -13.34 -18.72 8.09
CA THR A 231 -14.04 -19.42 9.20
C THR A 231 -13.64 -18.86 10.56
N ASN A 232 -14.63 -18.75 11.46
CA ASN A 232 -14.58 -18.21 12.81
C ASN A 232 -13.76 -19.07 13.82
N ASP A 233 -12.43 -19.04 13.75
CA ASP A 233 -11.60 -19.52 14.88
C ASP A 233 -10.56 -18.46 15.26
N THR A 234 -10.65 -17.98 16.52
CA THR A 234 -9.91 -16.85 17.08
C THR A 234 -8.72 -17.27 17.96
N SER A 235 -8.28 -18.52 17.89
CA SER A 235 -7.23 -19.00 18.80
C SER A 235 -5.85 -19.11 18.13
N LYS A 236 -5.11 -17.98 18.17
CA LYS A 236 -3.66 -17.74 17.95
C LYS A 236 -3.23 -17.34 16.52
N PRO A 237 -2.52 -16.19 16.37
CA PRO A 237 -1.80 -15.89 15.14
C PRO A 237 -0.53 -16.73 15.06
N HIS A 238 -0.38 -17.53 14.00
CA HIS A 238 0.85 -18.26 13.71
C HIS A 238 1.82 -17.38 12.91
N GLU A 239 3.05 -17.32 13.39
CA GLU A 239 4.19 -16.62 12.77
C GLU A 239 4.53 -17.24 11.41
N VAL A 240 4.61 -16.41 10.36
CA VAL A 240 5.09 -16.82 9.04
C VAL A 240 6.56 -16.41 8.95
N THR A 241 7.47 -17.37 9.12
CA THR A 241 8.91 -17.15 8.90
C THR A 241 9.16 -17.07 7.39
N GLY A 242 9.43 -15.86 6.90
CA GLY A 242 9.82 -15.63 5.51
C GLY A 242 11.31 -15.92 5.34
N GLU A 243 11.67 -16.89 4.50
CA GLU A 243 13.04 -17.01 3.98
C GLU A 243 13.14 -16.30 2.61
N ASP A 244 13.60 -15.05 2.75
CA ASP A 244 14.60 -14.28 1.98
C ASP A 244 14.37 -13.56 0.65
N ASP A 245 13.25 -13.67 -0.08
CA ASP A 245 13.07 -12.83 -1.30
C ASP A 245 11.63 -12.35 -1.59
N LEU A 246 10.68 -12.64 -0.70
CA LEU A 246 9.34 -12.08 -0.76
C LEU A 246 9.10 -11.32 0.54
N VAL A 247 8.64 -10.09 0.39
CA VAL A 247 8.06 -9.30 1.47
C VAL A 247 7.03 -10.16 2.21
N PRO A 248 7.16 -10.44 3.52
CA PRO A 248 6.10 -11.05 4.31
C PRO A 248 4.73 -10.41 4.01
N PHE A 249 3.79 -11.22 3.55
CA PHE A 249 2.45 -10.80 3.11
C PHE A 249 1.38 -11.35 4.06
N LEU A 250 0.66 -10.46 4.74
CA LEU A 250 -0.53 -10.80 5.52
C LEU A 250 -1.78 -10.32 4.80
N ILE A 251 -2.74 -11.22 4.59
CA ILE A 251 -4.10 -10.89 4.13
C ILE A 251 -5.02 -11.07 5.34
N ALA A 252 -5.56 -9.97 5.84
CA ALA A 252 -6.60 -10.00 6.87
C ALA A 252 -7.96 -9.79 6.20
N GLN A 253 -8.91 -10.71 6.39
CA GLN A 253 -10.28 -10.56 5.90
C GLN A 253 -11.11 -9.75 6.89
#